data_AF-A0A951UGT0-F1
#
_entry.id   AF-A0A951UGT0-F1
#
_cell.length_a   1.000
_cell.length_b   1.000
_cell.length_c   1.000
_cell.angle_alpha   90.00
_cell.angle_beta   90.00
_cell.angle_gamma   90.00
#
_symmetry.space_group_name_H-M   'P 1'
#
loop_
_entity.id
_entity.type
_entity.pdbx_description
1 polymer ?
#
loop_
_entity_poly.entity_id
_entity_poly.type
_entity_poly.pdbx_seq_one_letter_code
_entity_poly.pdbx_strand_id
1 'polypeptide(L)' 'MPRLVGNRSHAGANITIIIILIATFGVLLEYFGVVDIVPGFGREGRYFQLKSQLTNEQVTEQPNQ' A
#
# COMPACT_ATOMS: atom_id res chain seq x y z
N MET A 1 -29.70 28.42 -37.44
CA MET A 1 -29.25 29.08 -36.20
C MET A 1 -28.36 28.10 -35.44
N PRO A 2 -27.10 28.42 -35.14
CA PRO A 2 -26.23 27.53 -34.37
C PRO A 2 -26.72 27.41 -32.94
N ARG A 3 -26.77 26.18 -32.42
CA ARG A 3 -27.21 25.88 -31.06
C ARG A 3 -25.98 25.96 -30.15
N LEU A 4 -26.06 26.74 -29.07
CA LEU A 4 -25.00 26.78 -28.06
C LEU A 4 -25.01 25.44 -27.31
N VAL A 5 -24.05 24.57 -27.63
CA VAL A 5 -23.79 23.35 -26.86
C VAL A 5 -22.86 23.76 -25.71
N GLY A 6 -23.42 23.89 -24.51
CA GLY A 6 -22.63 24.19 -23.32
C GLY A 6 -21.71 23.02 -22.98
N ASN A 7 -20.40 23.24 -22.98
CA ASN A 7 -19.43 22.25 -22.54
C ASN A 7 -19.54 22.10 -21.01
N ARG A 8 -19.88 20.91 -20.51
CA ARG A 8 -19.94 20.67 -19.05
C ARG A 8 -18.52 20.75 -18.47
N SER A 9 -18.33 21.62 -17.47
CA SER A 9 -17.10 21.63 -16.70
C SER A 9 -17.06 20.43 -15.76
N HIS A 10 -15.99 19.64 -15.85
CA HIS A 10 -15.72 18.49 -14.98
C HIS A 10 -14.73 18.84 -13.85
N ALA A 11 -14.52 20.13 -13.56
CA ALA A 11 -13.52 20.59 -12.59
C ALA A 11 -13.67 19.90 -11.22
N GLY A 12 -14.90 19.79 -10.71
CA GLY A 12 -15.18 19.10 -9.44
C GLY A 12 -14.83 17.62 -9.47
N ALA A 13 -15.22 16.91 -10.54
CA ALA A 13 -14.90 15.49 -10.69
C ALA A 13 -13.38 15.25 -10.78
N ASN A 14 -12.68 16.10 -11.52
CA ASN A 14 -11.23 16.02 -11.67
C ASN A 14 -10.51 16.21 -10.33
N ILE A 15 -10.94 17.19 -9.52
CA ILE A 15 -10.37 17.44 -8.20
C ILE A 15 -10.62 16.25 -7.27
N THR A 16 -11.84 15.71 -7.24
CA THR A 16 -12.18 14.54 -6.42
C THR A 16 -11.32 13.33 -6.77
N ILE A 17 -11.11 13.06 -8.06
CA ILE A 17 -10.27 11.95 -8.51
C ILE A 17 -8.83 12.13 -8.02
N ILE A 18 -8.27 13.34 -8.12
CA ILE A 18 -6.91 13.64 -7.65
C ILE A 18 -6.78 13.37 -6.14
N ILE A 19 -7.76 13.79 -5.34
CA ILE A 19 -7.74 13.57 -3.88
C ILE A 19 -7.78 12.08 -3.57
N ILE A 20 -8.64 11.30 -4.24
CA ILE A 20 -8.74 9.85 -4.03
C ILE A 20 -7.43 9.15 -4.38
N LEU A 21 -6.76 9.56 -5.47
CA LEU A 21 -5.48 9.01 -5.87
C LEU A 21 -4.42 9.28 -4.79
N ILE A 22 -4.30 10.53 -4.32
CA ILE A 22 -3.33 10.89 -3.28
C ILE A 22 -3.58 10.11 -1.99
N ALA A 23 -4.84 10.00 -1.55
CA ALA A 23 -5.20 9.23 -0.36
C ALA A 23 -4.82 7.75 -0.50
N THR A 24 -5.11 7.14 -1.65
CA THR A 24 -4.77 5.75 -1.94
C THR A 24 -3.26 5.52 -1.94
N PHE A 25 -2.50 6.40 -2.58
CA PHE A 25 -1.04 6.34 -2.58
C PHE A 25 -0.46 6.50 -1.17
N GLY A 26 -1.01 7.40 -0.35
CA GLY A 26 -0.59 7.57 1.05
C GLY A 26 -0.76 6.27 1.85
N VAL A 27 -1.93 5.64 1.75
CA VAL A 27 -2.21 4.35 2.40
C VAL A 27 -1.27 3.24 1.94
N LEU A 28 -0.97 3.17 0.63
CA LEU A 28 -0.03 2.18 0.09
C LEU A 28 1.40 2.41 0.59
N LEU A 29 1.90 3.64 0.54
CA LEU A 29 3.23 3.98 1.02
C LEU A 29 3.39 3.65 2.51
N GLU A 30 2.34 3.89 3.28
CA GLU A 30 2.30 3.56 4.70
C GLU A 30 2.25 2.06 4.95
N TYR A 31 1.45 1.31 4.18
CA TYR A 31 1.42 -0.15 4.23
C TYR A 31 2.78 -0.79 3.91
N PHE A 32 3.51 -0.26 2.93
CA PHE A 32 4.87 -0.72 2.59
C PHE A 32 5.94 -0.22 3.58
N GLY A 33 5.59 0.67 4.51
CA GLY A 33 6.52 1.23 5.49
C GLY A 33 7.48 2.29 4.94
N VAL A 34 7.15 2.90 3.79
CA VAL A 34 7.92 4.03 3.22
C VAL A 34 7.70 5.30 4.06
N VAL A 35 6.52 5.42 4.66
CA VAL A 35 6.11 6.53 5.52
C VAL A 35 5.44 5.95 6.77
N ASP A 36 5.61 6.57 7.94
CA ASP A 36 5.01 6.14 9.22
C ASP A 36 4.25 7.33 9.83
N ILE A 37 2.97 7.48 9.48
CA ILE A 37 2.10 8.56 9.98
C ILE A 37 1.18 8.04 11.09
N VAL A 38 0.70 6.81 10.98
CA VAL A 38 -0.21 6.09 11.86
C VAL A 38 0.53 4.91 12.48
N PRO A 39 0.97 5.03 13.75
CA PRO A 39 1.68 3.97 14.44
C PRO A 39 0.79 2.73 14.55
N GLY A 40 1.22 1.61 13.96
CA GLY A 40 0.41 0.39 14.00
C GLY A 40 -0.13 -0.07 12.65
N PHE A 41 -0.24 0.83 11.68
CA PHE A 41 -0.91 0.58 10.41
C PHE A 41 -0.08 -0.35 9.51
N GLY A 42 -0.70 -1.35 8.88
CA GLY A 42 -0.02 -2.30 7.99
C GLY A 42 0.96 -3.30 8.65
N ARG A 43 1.15 -3.24 9.98
CA ARG A 43 2.11 -4.10 10.71
C ARG A 43 1.77 -5.59 10.72
N GLU A 44 0.62 -5.98 10.19
CA GLU A 44 0.20 -7.37 9.97
C GLU A 44 1.19 -8.12 9.06
N GLY A 45 1.84 -7.42 8.12
CA GLY A 45 2.80 -7.99 7.17
C GLY A 45 4.23 -8.16 7.71
N ARG A 46 4.59 -7.59 8.86
CA ARG A 46 5.96 -7.69 9.41
C ARG A 46 6.30 -9.09 9.92
N TYR A 47 5.29 -9.92 10.19
CA TYR A 47 5.47 -11.35 10.45
C TYR A 47 5.68 -12.17 9.17
N PHE A 48 5.32 -11.63 8.01
CA PHE A 48 5.43 -12.32 6.72
C PHE A 48 6.81 -12.18 6.08
N GLN A 49 7.52 -11.06 6.28
CA GLN A 49 8.92 -10.93 5.86
C GLN A 49 9.88 -11.85 6.64
N LEU A 50 9.56 -12.21 7.90
CA LEU A 50 10.33 -13.22 8.64
C LEU A 50 10.08 -14.65 8.14
N LYS A 51 8.98 -14.90 7.41
CA LYS A 51 8.59 -16.24 6.97
C LYS A 51 9.29 -16.68 5.67
N SER A 52 10.06 -15.81 5.02
CA SER A 52 10.93 -16.16 3.89
C SER A 52 12.38 -16.44 4.30
N GLN A 53 12.69 -16.55 5.59
CA GLN A 53 13.95 -17.15 6.05
C GLN A 53 13.67 -18.48 6.75
N LEU A 54 13.19 -19.44 5.97
CA LEU A 54 13.26 -20.86 6.30
C LEU A 54 14.64 -21.36 5.86
N THR A 55 15.70 -20.79 6.45
CA THR A 55 17.04 -21.35 6.32
C THR A 55 17.07 -22.58 7.21
N ASN A 56 16.85 -23.73 6.57
CA ASN A 56 16.94 -25.08 7.13
C ASN A 56 18.37 -25.43 7.57
N GLU A 57 19.02 -24.62 8.43
CA GLU A 57 20.39 -24.88 8.88
C GLU A 57 20.49 -25.20 10.38
N GLN A 58 19.37 -25.37 11.10
CA GLN A 58 19.42 -25.60 12.56
C GLN A 58 18.68 -26.83 13.08
N VAL A 59 18.25 -27.73 12.19
CA VAL A 59 17.71 -29.04 12.58
C VAL A 59 18.39 -30.09 11.71
N THR A 60 18.97 -31.12 12.33
CA THR A 60 19.88 -32.16 11.79
C THR A 60 21.34 -31.67 11.87
N GLU A 61 22.07 -31.86 12.97
CA GLU A 61 22.54 -33.18 13.41
C GLU A 61 22.58 -33.31 14.95
N GLN A 62 21.76 -34.20 15.50
CA GLN A 62 22.13 -35.02 16.66
C GLN A 62 22.51 -36.40 16.09
N PRO A 63 23.55 -37.08 16.60
CA PRO A 63 23.27 -38.00 17.70
C PRO A 63 24.35 -38.07 18.78
N ASN A 64 23.84 -38.25 20.00
CA ASN A 64 24.46 -38.89 21.16
C ASN A 64 25.57 -39.91 20.82
N GLN A 65 26.79 -39.66 21.32
CA GLN A 65 27.79 -40.67 21.70
C GLN A 65 28.53 -40.15 22.94
#